data_AF-A0A9D5DTM7-F1
#
_entry.id   AF-A0A9D5DTM7-F1
#
_cell.length_a   1.000
_cell.length_b   1.000
_cell.length_c   1.000
_cell.angle_alpha   90.00
_cell.angle_beta   90.00
_cell.angle_gamma   90.00
#
_symmetry.space_group_name_H-M   'P 1'
#
loop_
_entity.id
_entity.type
_entity.pdbx_description
1 polymer ?
#
loop_
_entity_poly.entity_id
_entity_poly.type
_entity_poly.pdbx_seq_one_letter_code
_entity_poly.pdbx_strand_id
1 'polypeptide(L)'
;MILNTISPKIACEKNDYNPPRGGVIPREEPTRVNFRVRIGLIVLAFLSIPSLAQSQVPILSYLGQQVVPSGTWFGETLVGGLSSIDYVSGSGNYLSVSDDRSANNPARFYELSLDLSKFKKSSEPGHEGVTFIGVTTIQTPIGGPFEKNTVDPEGLRYDGSRHKIYWVNEGQRSRFGYRGPTVREMNPDGSHVRDFRVPDHYQPSGSSSGLRPGDRGIYDNLSFESLTLSIDGKTLYTATENGLSQDSPPSGVGNGSRSRILSFDIATGLPGEEYLYPVERVAIPPILPGLFSTNGLTDMVAIGDRQFISIERSYAIGAQTKGSITTGKTIRLFYIDARGATDISGLESISGHTIKPVDKTLLLDLSDLRQADGSVLALDNIEGITLGPIHEGNATVILVSDNNFSSRQFTQFIALVMSATPSD
;
A
#
# COMPACT_ATOMS: atom_id res chain seq x y z
N MET A 1 6.08 67.84 4.35
CA MET A 1 6.04 67.97 5.84
C MET A 1 6.76 66.75 6.40
N ILE A 2 8.07 66.87 6.61
CA ILE A 2 8.76 67.02 7.93
C ILE A 2 8.63 65.72 8.74
N LEU A 3 9.60 64.78 8.70
CA LEU A 3 10.96 64.73 9.29
C LEU A 3 11.03 64.30 10.78
N ASN A 4 12.03 63.44 11.02
CA ASN A 4 12.79 63.12 12.24
C ASN A 4 12.23 62.02 13.17
N THR A 5 12.87 60.85 13.32
CA THR A 5 14.21 60.50 13.89
C THR A 5 14.37 60.82 15.38
N ILE A 6 14.82 59.83 16.17
CA ILE A 6 16.08 59.84 16.95
C ILE A 6 16.12 58.63 17.93
N SER A 7 17.20 57.84 17.83
CA SER A 7 17.71 56.91 18.86
C SER A 7 18.43 57.66 19.99
N PRO A 8 18.81 56.96 21.07
CA PRO A 8 20.24 57.02 21.42
C PRO A 8 20.89 55.65 21.69
N LYS A 9 22.20 55.62 21.43
CA LYS A 9 23.18 54.56 21.66
C LYS A 9 23.84 54.67 23.06
N ILE A 10 24.71 53.67 23.36
CA ILE A 10 25.92 53.65 24.22
C ILE A 10 25.65 53.04 25.63
N ALA A 11 26.42 52.11 26.23
CA ALA A 11 27.77 51.49 26.07
C ALA A 11 27.67 49.97 26.38
N CYS A 12 28.44 49.02 25.82
CA CYS A 12 29.89 48.77 25.80
C CYS A 12 30.50 48.41 27.17
N GLU A 13 30.66 47.12 27.48
CA GLU A 13 31.73 46.64 28.38
C GLU A 13 32.21 45.25 27.93
N LYS A 14 33.51 45.15 27.68
CA LYS A 14 34.26 43.94 27.31
C LYS A 14 34.79 43.29 28.58
N ASN A 15 34.68 41.98 28.72
CA ASN A 15 35.48 41.21 29.68
C ASN A 15 36.47 40.32 28.92
N ASP A 16 37.73 40.76 28.89
CA ASP A 16 38.90 39.95 28.56
C ASP A 16 39.37 39.25 29.86
N TYR A 17 39.55 37.93 29.83
CA TYR A 17 40.29 37.21 30.87
C TYR A 17 41.25 36.22 30.21
N ASN A 18 42.55 36.47 30.38
CA ASN A 18 43.65 35.61 29.93
C ASN A 18 44.42 35.13 31.19
N PRO A 19 45.05 33.94 31.19
CA PRO A 19 45.42 33.20 32.39
C PRO A 19 46.83 33.56 32.90
N PRO A 20 47.16 33.25 34.17
CA PRO A 20 48.53 33.34 34.65
C PRO A 20 49.34 32.04 34.42
N ARG A 21 50.57 32.21 33.92
CA ARG A 21 51.66 31.21 33.91
C ARG A 21 52.55 31.39 35.14
N GLY A 22 53.01 30.26 35.69
CA GLY A 22 54.41 30.07 36.12
C GLY A 22 54.70 30.12 37.62
N GLY A 23 55.20 29.00 38.18
CA GLY A 23 55.86 28.99 39.48
C GLY A 23 56.23 27.62 40.07
N VAL A 24 57.43 27.15 39.74
CA VAL A 24 58.39 26.36 40.56
C VAL A 24 58.05 24.92 41.01
N ILE A 25 58.92 23.98 40.60
CA ILE A 25 58.97 22.55 40.95
C ILE A 25 59.99 22.33 42.07
N PRO A 26 59.68 21.59 43.15
CA PRO A 26 60.67 20.91 43.98
C PRO A 26 60.89 19.46 43.52
N ARG A 27 62.15 19.01 43.54
CA ARG A 27 62.56 17.61 43.34
C ARG A 27 62.25 16.79 44.60
N GLU A 28 61.59 15.65 44.42
CA GLU A 28 61.55 14.56 45.41
C GLU A 28 62.20 13.29 44.84
N GLU A 29 62.93 12.58 45.70
CA GLU A 29 63.70 11.37 45.45
C GLU A 29 62.81 10.12 45.21
N PRO A 30 63.32 9.07 44.54
CA PRO A 30 62.51 7.93 44.15
C PRO A 30 62.39 6.88 45.26
N THR A 31 61.21 6.74 45.85
CA THR A 31 60.83 5.51 46.58
C THR A 31 60.48 4.41 45.59
N ARG A 32 61.27 3.32 45.60
CA ARG A 32 60.99 2.08 44.85
C ARG A 32 59.67 1.45 45.32
N VAL A 33 58.66 1.49 44.46
CA VAL A 33 57.43 0.70 44.61
C VAL A 33 57.51 -0.50 43.66
N ASN A 34 57.48 -1.70 44.24
CA ASN A 34 57.42 -2.96 43.49
C ASN A 34 56.07 -3.09 42.77
N PHE A 35 56.03 -2.79 41.46
CA PHE A 35 54.90 -3.12 40.61
C PHE A 35 54.87 -4.64 40.37
N ARG A 36 53.96 -5.34 41.05
CA ARG A 36 53.50 -6.65 40.60
C ARG A 36 52.64 -6.43 39.35
N VAL A 37 53.17 -6.76 38.18
CA VAL A 37 52.41 -6.82 36.93
C VAL A 37 51.37 -7.94 37.07
N ARG A 38 50.11 -7.59 37.36
CA ARG A 38 48.98 -8.47 37.07
C ARG A 38 48.67 -8.29 35.59
N ILE A 39 49.00 -9.31 34.79
CA ILE A 39 48.48 -9.45 33.43
C ILE A 39 46.97 -9.70 33.59
N GLY A 40 46.18 -8.62 33.55
CA GLY A 40 44.74 -8.72 33.43
C GLY A 40 44.41 -9.15 32.01
N LEU A 41 43.72 -10.28 31.86
CA LEU A 41 43.07 -10.65 30.61
C LEU A 41 42.11 -9.52 30.22
N ILE A 42 42.44 -8.74 29.18
CA ILE A 42 41.47 -7.88 28.51
C ILE A 42 40.63 -8.83 27.66
N VAL A 43 39.49 -9.25 28.18
CA VAL A 43 38.44 -9.87 27.37
C VAL A 43 37.87 -8.74 26.51
N LEU A 44 38.29 -8.67 25.24
CA LEU A 44 37.53 -7.94 24.23
C LEU A 44 36.18 -8.65 24.12
N ALA A 45 35.17 -8.10 24.80
CA ALA A 45 33.79 -8.41 24.50
C ALA A 45 33.54 -7.93 23.06
N PHE A 46 33.58 -8.84 22.11
CA PHE A 46 32.96 -8.62 20.81
C PHE A 46 31.49 -8.38 21.08
N LEU A 47 31.08 -7.10 21.12
CA LEU A 47 29.70 -6.72 20.93
C LEU A 47 29.35 -7.19 19.52
N SER A 48 28.70 -8.34 19.43
CA SER A 48 27.99 -8.77 18.25
C SER A 48 26.99 -7.67 17.95
N ILE A 49 27.33 -6.74 17.06
CA ILE A 49 26.32 -5.89 16.44
C ILE A 49 25.38 -6.89 15.78
N PRO A 50 24.09 -6.97 16.16
CA PRO A 50 23.17 -7.82 15.43
C PRO A 50 23.25 -7.37 13.99
N SER A 51 23.74 -8.25 13.11
CA SER A 51 23.56 -8.07 11.67
C SER A 51 22.07 -7.81 11.51
N LEU A 52 21.72 -6.61 11.01
CA LEU A 52 20.37 -6.36 10.52
C LEU A 52 20.13 -7.49 9.54
N ALA A 53 19.32 -8.47 9.93
CA ALA A 53 19.00 -9.60 9.09
C ALA A 53 18.53 -9.00 7.77
N GLN A 54 19.33 -9.20 6.71
CA GLN A 54 19.00 -8.69 5.41
C GLN A 54 17.67 -9.36 5.05
N SER A 55 16.62 -8.54 4.94
CA SER A 55 15.30 -9.09 4.70
C SER A 55 15.35 -9.83 3.38
N GLN A 56 15.08 -11.12 3.45
CA GLN A 56 15.16 -11.98 2.31
C GLN A 56 13.97 -11.71 1.41
N VAL A 57 14.24 -11.32 0.16
CA VAL A 57 13.20 -10.99 -0.81
C VAL A 57 12.43 -12.28 -1.16
N PRO A 58 11.11 -12.36 -0.91
CA PRO A 58 10.38 -13.61 -1.10
C PRO A 58 10.36 -14.04 -2.56
N ILE A 59 10.34 -15.35 -2.80
CA ILE A 59 10.10 -15.93 -4.13
C ILE A 59 8.63 -16.32 -4.20
N LEU A 60 7.96 -15.92 -5.29
CA LEU A 60 6.56 -16.26 -5.56
C LEU A 60 6.47 -17.27 -6.70
N SER A 61 5.82 -18.40 -6.43
CA SER A 61 5.60 -19.47 -7.40
C SER A 61 4.11 -19.68 -7.64
N TYR A 62 3.69 -19.73 -8.89
CA TYR A 62 2.27 -19.92 -9.24
C TYR A 62 1.77 -21.30 -8.82
N LEU A 63 0.68 -21.34 -8.05
CA LEU A 63 -0.03 -22.57 -7.65
C LEU A 63 -1.12 -22.89 -8.68
N GLY A 64 -1.97 -21.92 -8.97
CA GLY A 64 -3.08 -22.07 -9.90
C GLY A 64 -4.09 -20.95 -9.77
N GLN A 65 -5.21 -21.08 -10.48
CA GLN A 65 -6.29 -20.09 -10.47
C GLN A 65 -7.67 -20.74 -10.35
N GLN A 66 -8.66 -19.91 -10.04
CA GLN A 66 -10.09 -20.16 -10.23
C GLN A 66 -10.72 -18.92 -10.88
N VAL A 67 -11.77 -19.11 -11.68
CA VAL A 67 -12.47 -18.00 -12.31
C VAL A 67 -13.97 -18.15 -12.09
N VAL A 68 -14.55 -17.17 -11.38
CA VAL A 68 -15.99 -17.08 -11.16
C VAL A 68 -16.63 -16.40 -12.38
N PRO A 69 -17.69 -16.99 -12.97
CA PRO A 69 -18.35 -16.40 -14.13
C PRO A 69 -18.92 -15.02 -13.83
N SER A 70 -18.73 -14.06 -14.74
CA SER A 70 -19.41 -12.77 -14.67
C SER A 70 -20.93 -12.94 -14.78
N GLY A 71 -21.69 -12.15 -14.01
CA GLY A 71 -23.13 -12.34 -13.87
C GLY A 71 -23.53 -13.33 -12.78
N THR A 72 -22.58 -13.84 -11.99
CA THR A 72 -22.88 -14.66 -10.80
C THR A 72 -23.65 -13.85 -9.77
N TRP A 73 -24.66 -14.45 -9.15
CA TRP A 73 -25.45 -13.85 -8.07
C TRP A 73 -25.22 -14.58 -6.76
N PHE A 74 -25.16 -13.84 -5.67
CA PHE A 74 -25.12 -14.39 -4.31
C PHE A 74 -25.85 -13.45 -3.35
N GLY A 75 -26.71 -13.99 -2.50
CA GLY A 75 -27.45 -13.21 -1.50
C GLY A 75 -28.19 -12.01 -2.09
N GLU A 76 -28.88 -12.19 -3.22
CA GLU A 76 -29.59 -11.13 -3.96
C GLU A 76 -28.72 -9.98 -4.50
N THR A 77 -27.40 -10.16 -4.51
CA THR A 77 -26.45 -9.20 -5.06
C THR A 77 -25.72 -9.78 -6.25
N LEU A 78 -25.43 -8.93 -7.24
CA LEU A 78 -24.56 -9.28 -8.35
C LEU A 78 -23.11 -9.33 -7.84
N VAL A 79 -22.45 -10.47 -7.98
CA VAL A 79 -21.03 -10.61 -7.64
C VAL A 79 -20.19 -9.94 -8.72
N GLY A 80 -19.28 -9.07 -8.29
CA GLY A 80 -18.36 -8.33 -9.15
C GLY A 80 -17.73 -7.18 -8.37
N GLY A 81 -16.86 -6.41 -9.01
CA GLY A 81 -16.25 -5.26 -8.34
C GLY A 81 -15.21 -5.62 -7.29
N LEU A 82 -14.64 -6.84 -7.30
CA LEU A 82 -13.84 -7.32 -6.16
C LEU A 82 -12.46 -6.65 -6.12
N SER A 83 -12.37 -5.51 -5.43
CA SER A 83 -11.17 -4.67 -5.39
C SER A 83 -10.19 -5.02 -4.26
N SER A 84 -10.61 -5.82 -3.27
CA SER A 84 -9.71 -6.31 -2.22
C SER A 84 -10.05 -7.74 -1.79
N ILE A 85 -9.09 -8.41 -1.14
CA ILE A 85 -9.31 -9.68 -0.45
C ILE A 85 -8.51 -9.70 0.85
N ASP A 86 -9.01 -10.36 1.89
CA ASP A 86 -8.31 -10.53 3.16
C ASP A 86 -8.58 -11.89 3.79
N TYR A 87 -7.52 -12.63 4.16
CA TYR A 87 -7.64 -13.93 4.79
C TYR A 87 -7.87 -13.80 6.31
N VAL A 88 -8.95 -14.40 6.79
CA VAL A 88 -9.33 -14.41 8.20
C VAL A 88 -8.85 -15.71 8.85
N SER A 89 -7.67 -15.69 9.46
CA SER A 89 -7.02 -16.88 10.04
C SER A 89 -7.87 -17.64 11.08
N GLY A 90 -8.75 -16.94 11.80
CA GLY A 90 -9.62 -17.55 12.81
C GLY A 90 -10.72 -18.45 12.25
N SER A 91 -11.24 -18.16 11.05
CA SER A 91 -12.26 -18.96 10.37
C SER A 91 -11.71 -19.76 9.20
N GLY A 92 -10.58 -19.35 8.62
CA GLY A 92 -10.07 -19.87 7.36
C GLY A 92 -10.79 -19.31 6.12
N ASN A 93 -11.71 -18.37 6.32
CA ASN A 93 -12.46 -17.71 5.25
C ASN A 93 -11.73 -16.45 4.78
N TYR A 94 -12.29 -15.79 3.77
CA TYR A 94 -11.79 -14.55 3.20
C TYR A 94 -12.89 -13.50 3.20
N LEU A 95 -12.53 -12.24 3.40
CA LEU A 95 -13.40 -11.11 3.13
C LEU A 95 -12.97 -10.44 1.82
N SER A 96 -13.91 -10.03 1.00
CA SER A 96 -13.63 -9.31 -0.24
C SER A 96 -14.66 -8.21 -0.45
N VAL A 97 -14.20 -6.98 -0.57
CA VAL A 97 -15.05 -5.81 -0.77
C VAL A 97 -15.42 -5.65 -2.24
N SER A 98 -16.59 -5.08 -2.50
CA SER A 98 -17.02 -4.69 -3.83
C SER A 98 -16.90 -3.17 -3.99
N ASP A 99 -16.19 -2.72 -5.03
CA ASP A 99 -16.04 -1.32 -5.47
C ASP A 99 -17.31 -0.73 -6.09
N ASP A 100 -18.40 -1.51 -6.13
CA ASP A 100 -19.69 -1.02 -6.57
C ASP A 100 -20.05 0.24 -5.78
N ARG A 101 -20.18 1.35 -6.51
CA ARG A 101 -20.51 2.66 -5.96
C ARG A 101 -21.94 2.76 -5.43
N SER A 102 -22.50 1.66 -4.95
CA SER A 102 -23.94 1.43 -4.76
C SER A 102 -24.75 1.62 -6.05
N ALA A 103 -24.15 1.33 -7.20
CA ALA A 103 -24.76 1.56 -8.51
C ALA A 103 -25.62 0.37 -8.96
N ASN A 104 -25.18 -0.85 -8.68
CA ASN A 104 -25.91 -2.10 -8.98
C ASN A 104 -26.66 -2.64 -7.76
N ASN A 105 -25.98 -2.74 -6.61
CA ASN A 105 -26.55 -3.15 -5.32
C ASN A 105 -25.94 -2.27 -4.22
N PRO A 106 -26.49 -2.22 -2.99
CA PRO A 106 -25.85 -1.51 -1.88
C PRO A 106 -24.37 -1.88 -1.71
N ALA A 107 -23.55 -0.90 -1.31
CA ALA A 107 -22.14 -1.14 -0.98
C ALA A 107 -22.00 -2.28 0.02
N ARG A 108 -21.04 -3.18 -0.22
CA ARG A 108 -21.01 -4.50 0.43
C ARG A 108 -19.63 -5.11 0.41
N PHE A 109 -19.44 -6.07 1.31
CA PHE A 109 -18.36 -7.04 1.21
C PHE A 109 -18.95 -8.46 1.28
N TYR A 110 -18.21 -9.38 0.69
CA TYR A 110 -18.52 -10.81 0.67
C TYR A 110 -17.60 -11.55 1.64
N GLU A 111 -18.14 -12.62 2.22
CA GLU A 111 -17.35 -13.66 2.85
C GLU A 111 -17.25 -14.86 1.89
N LEU A 112 -16.04 -15.39 1.73
CA LEU A 112 -15.69 -16.43 0.78
C LEU A 112 -14.95 -17.57 1.49
N SER A 113 -15.08 -18.79 1.00
CA SER A 113 -14.11 -19.87 1.26
C SER A 113 -13.36 -20.21 -0.02
N LEU A 114 -12.03 -20.36 0.07
CA LEU A 114 -11.18 -20.81 -1.04
C LEU A 114 -10.59 -22.18 -0.73
N ASP A 115 -10.91 -23.18 -1.56
CA ASP A 115 -10.28 -24.51 -1.52
C ASP A 115 -9.05 -24.53 -2.44
N LEU A 116 -7.88 -24.26 -1.84
CA LEU A 116 -6.61 -24.20 -2.58
C LEU A 116 -6.23 -25.52 -3.27
N SER A 117 -6.76 -26.67 -2.85
CA SER A 117 -6.50 -27.95 -3.52
C SER A 117 -7.11 -28.02 -4.93
N LYS A 118 -8.09 -27.16 -5.22
CA LYS A 118 -8.72 -27.05 -6.54
C LYS A 118 -8.08 -26.01 -7.43
N PHE A 119 -7.18 -25.17 -6.90
CA PHE A 119 -6.45 -24.19 -7.71
C PHE A 119 -5.46 -24.92 -8.59
N LYS A 120 -5.65 -24.80 -9.90
CA LYS A 120 -4.86 -25.52 -10.91
C LYS A 120 -4.35 -24.56 -11.97
N LYS A 121 -3.21 -24.90 -12.55
CA LYS A 121 -2.63 -24.23 -13.72
C LYS A 121 -3.40 -24.66 -14.98
N SER A 122 -4.61 -24.15 -15.16
CA SER A 122 -5.50 -24.50 -16.28
C SER A 122 -5.85 -23.27 -17.12
N SER A 123 -5.81 -23.42 -18.44
CA SER A 123 -6.33 -22.45 -19.42
C SER A 123 -7.87 -22.38 -19.41
N GLU A 124 -8.52 -23.41 -18.90
CA GLU A 124 -9.96 -23.48 -18.62
C GLU A 124 -10.16 -23.76 -17.12
N PRO A 125 -9.96 -22.76 -16.25
CA PRO A 125 -10.16 -22.95 -14.82
C PRO A 125 -11.66 -23.06 -14.49
N GLY A 126 -11.99 -23.89 -13.50
CA GLY A 126 -13.32 -23.89 -12.89
C GLY A 126 -13.47 -22.80 -11.83
N HIS A 127 -14.61 -22.86 -11.13
CA HIS A 127 -14.91 -22.06 -9.94
C HIS A 127 -15.21 -22.93 -8.71
N GLU A 128 -15.05 -24.26 -8.81
CA GLU A 128 -15.39 -25.20 -7.74
C GLU A 128 -14.57 -25.00 -6.45
N GLY A 129 -13.44 -24.27 -6.56
CA GLY A 129 -12.61 -23.87 -5.43
C GLY A 129 -13.03 -22.56 -4.77
N VAL A 130 -14.08 -21.90 -5.25
CA VAL A 130 -14.57 -20.63 -4.71
C VAL A 130 -16.02 -20.80 -4.27
N THR A 131 -16.32 -20.51 -3.02
CA THR A 131 -17.70 -20.51 -2.50
C THR A 131 -17.96 -19.20 -1.77
N PHE A 132 -19.00 -18.49 -2.19
CA PHE A 132 -19.53 -17.35 -1.45
C PHE A 132 -20.41 -17.89 -0.32
N ILE A 133 -20.17 -17.41 0.90
CA ILE A 133 -20.85 -17.91 2.11
C ILE A 133 -21.57 -16.81 2.89
N GLY A 134 -21.22 -15.55 2.65
CA GLY A 134 -21.85 -14.40 3.30
C GLY A 134 -21.78 -13.14 2.43
N VAL A 135 -22.71 -12.23 2.65
CA VAL A 135 -22.69 -10.87 2.10
C VAL A 135 -23.22 -9.92 3.16
N THR A 136 -22.51 -8.81 3.36
CA THR A 136 -22.83 -7.81 4.38
C THR A 136 -22.85 -6.44 3.73
N THR A 137 -23.93 -5.69 3.95
CA THR A 137 -24.05 -4.29 3.51
C THR A 137 -23.19 -3.40 4.39
N ILE A 138 -22.33 -2.59 3.77
CA ILE A 138 -21.56 -1.53 4.43
C ILE A 138 -22.52 -0.36 4.68
N GLN A 139 -22.56 0.11 5.92
CA GLN A 139 -23.51 1.14 6.34
C GLN A 139 -22.88 2.53 6.40
N THR A 140 -23.71 3.55 6.22
CA THR A 140 -23.31 4.94 6.43
C THR A 140 -23.02 5.22 7.92
N PRO A 141 -22.37 6.35 8.26
CA PRO A 141 -22.18 6.78 9.65
C PRO A 141 -23.48 6.99 10.45
N ILE A 142 -24.61 7.17 9.77
CA ILE A 142 -25.94 7.31 10.41
C ILE A 142 -26.76 6.02 10.34
N GLY A 143 -26.15 4.92 9.92
CA GLY A 143 -26.81 3.64 9.64
C GLY A 143 -27.42 3.57 8.24
N GLY A 144 -27.87 2.37 7.86
CA GLY A 144 -28.47 2.12 6.54
C GLY A 144 -27.47 2.14 5.38
N PRO A 145 -27.90 1.75 4.17
CA PRO A 145 -27.03 1.65 3.00
C PRO A 145 -26.61 3.03 2.45
N PHE A 146 -25.49 3.06 1.74
CA PHE A 146 -25.11 4.23 0.95
C PHE A 146 -26.05 4.44 -0.24
N GLU A 147 -26.29 5.71 -0.55
CA GLU A 147 -26.99 6.10 -1.76
C GLU A 147 -26.13 5.84 -3.01
N LYS A 148 -26.81 5.66 -4.15
CA LYS A 148 -26.15 5.41 -5.42
C LYS A 148 -25.11 6.49 -5.77
N ASN A 149 -23.92 6.06 -6.15
CA ASN A 149 -22.75 6.85 -6.53
C ASN A 149 -22.23 7.80 -5.43
N THR A 150 -22.38 7.42 -4.16
CA THR A 150 -21.91 8.23 -3.01
C THR A 150 -20.76 7.62 -2.23
N VAL A 151 -20.39 6.39 -2.55
CA VAL A 151 -19.30 5.61 -1.95
C VAL A 151 -18.54 4.91 -3.07
N ASP A 152 -17.29 4.54 -2.80
CA ASP A 152 -16.38 3.85 -3.71
C ASP A 152 -15.43 2.98 -2.88
N PRO A 153 -15.90 1.82 -2.39
CA PRO A 153 -15.13 1.00 -1.46
C PRO A 153 -13.96 0.29 -2.15
N GLU A 154 -12.73 0.53 -1.69
CA GLU A 154 -11.56 -0.21 -2.14
C GLU A 154 -11.03 -1.09 -0.99
N GLY A 155 -9.72 -1.14 -0.75
CA GLY A 155 -9.06 -1.96 0.27
C GLY A 155 -9.82 -2.16 1.59
N LEU A 156 -10.02 -3.43 1.98
CA LEU A 156 -10.62 -3.88 3.24
C LEU A 156 -9.69 -4.86 3.98
N ARG A 157 -9.58 -4.73 5.30
CA ARG A 157 -8.84 -5.65 6.18
C ARG A 157 -9.58 -5.93 7.49
N TYR A 158 -9.54 -7.17 7.96
CA TYR A 158 -10.11 -7.60 9.23
C TYR A 158 -9.05 -7.66 10.34
N ASP A 159 -9.34 -7.02 11.46
CA ASP A 159 -8.56 -7.09 12.68
C ASP A 159 -9.22 -8.05 13.67
N GLY A 160 -8.73 -9.29 13.65
CA GLY A 160 -9.22 -10.35 14.53
C GLY A 160 -9.01 -10.07 16.03
N SER A 161 -8.06 -9.21 16.39
CA SER A 161 -7.80 -8.88 17.80
C SER A 161 -8.84 -7.92 18.38
N ARG A 162 -9.33 -7.00 17.55
CA ARG A 162 -10.36 -6.00 17.93
C ARG A 162 -11.76 -6.39 17.46
N HIS A 163 -11.88 -7.42 16.63
CA HIS A 163 -13.12 -7.82 15.96
C HIS A 163 -13.71 -6.66 15.16
N LYS A 164 -12.86 -6.01 14.36
CA LYS A 164 -13.20 -4.84 13.53
C LYS A 164 -12.78 -5.08 12.09
N ILE A 165 -13.43 -4.36 11.18
CA ILE A 165 -13.00 -4.27 9.80
C ILE A 165 -12.60 -2.82 9.53
N TYR A 166 -11.44 -2.64 8.90
CA TYR A 166 -11.01 -1.36 8.35
C TYR A 166 -11.22 -1.39 6.84
N TRP A 167 -11.62 -0.26 6.27
CA TRP A 167 -11.80 -0.13 4.83
C TRP A 167 -11.52 1.28 4.36
N VAL A 168 -11.22 1.43 3.07
CA VAL A 168 -11.01 2.73 2.44
C VAL A 168 -12.11 3.03 1.42
N ASN A 169 -12.40 4.31 1.26
CA ASN A 169 -13.27 4.82 0.22
C ASN A 169 -12.46 5.81 -0.62
N GLU A 170 -12.45 5.62 -1.93
CA GLU A 170 -11.58 6.32 -2.86
C GLU A 170 -11.86 7.83 -2.92
N GLY A 171 -13.14 8.20 -2.81
CA GLY A 171 -13.59 9.59 -2.84
C GLY A 171 -14.22 9.95 -4.18
N GLN A 172 -14.10 11.21 -4.58
CA GLN A 172 -14.55 11.66 -5.90
C GLN A 172 -13.89 12.98 -6.27
N ARG A 173 -13.42 13.09 -7.52
CA ARG A 173 -13.03 14.35 -8.14
C ARG A 173 -13.69 14.49 -9.51
N SER A 174 -14.89 15.06 -9.55
CA SER A 174 -15.62 15.21 -10.81
C SER A 174 -16.28 16.58 -10.97
N ARG A 175 -16.90 16.81 -12.14
CA ARG A 175 -17.75 17.99 -12.37
C ARG A 175 -18.98 18.06 -11.45
N PHE A 176 -19.33 16.94 -10.81
CA PHE A 176 -20.47 16.83 -9.90
C PHE A 176 -20.10 17.12 -8.44
N GLY A 177 -18.84 17.45 -8.17
CA GLY A 177 -18.36 17.82 -6.85
C GLY A 177 -17.16 16.97 -6.40
N TYR A 178 -16.61 17.38 -5.26
CA TYR A 178 -15.40 16.83 -4.67
C TYR A 178 -15.71 16.17 -3.33
N ARG A 179 -15.21 14.95 -3.15
CA ARG A 179 -15.24 14.21 -1.88
C ARG A 179 -13.84 13.65 -1.65
N GLY A 180 -13.28 13.93 -0.48
CA GLY A 180 -11.98 13.36 -0.11
C GLY A 180 -12.06 11.85 0.08
N PRO A 181 -10.92 11.15 -0.04
CA PRO A 181 -10.85 9.76 0.36
C PRO A 181 -11.06 9.65 1.87
N THR A 182 -11.54 8.49 2.33
CA THR A 182 -11.70 8.23 3.77
C THR A 182 -11.15 6.86 4.12
N VAL A 183 -10.60 6.73 5.33
CA VAL A 183 -10.27 5.45 5.95
C VAL A 183 -11.20 5.28 7.15
N ARG A 184 -11.88 4.14 7.26
CA ARG A 184 -12.98 3.94 8.22
C ARG A 184 -12.86 2.62 8.95
N GLU A 185 -13.45 2.58 10.14
CA GLU A 185 -13.65 1.39 10.96
C GLU A 185 -15.14 1.02 10.98
N MET A 186 -15.44 -0.27 10.83
CA MET A 186 -16.78 -0.82 10.96
C MET A 186 -16.79 -2.12 11.79
N ASN A 187 -17.96 -2.46 12.33
CA ASN A 187 -18.20 -3.79 12.88
C ASN A 187 -18.39 -4.81 11.74
N PRO A 188 -18.23 -6.13 12.00
CA PRO A 188 -18.47 -7.17 11.00
C PRO A 188 -19.90 -7.26 10.44
N ASP A 189 -20.87 -6.60 11.07
CA ASP A 189 -22.24 -6.44 10.55
C ASP A 189 -22.40 -5.25 9.58
N GLY A 190 -21.29 -4.58 9.26
CA GLY A 190 -21.21 -3.43 8.36
C GLY A 190 -21.57 -2.08 9.01
N SER A 191 -21.95 -2.06 10.30
CA SER A 191 -22.24 -0.81 11.00
C SER A 191 -20.96 0.01 11.22
N HIS A 192 -21.03 1.29 10.85
CA HIS A 192 -19.93 2.24 11.02
C HIS A 192 -19.55 2.43 12.49
N VAL A 193 -18.26 2.59 12.76
CA VAL A 193 -17.73 2.87 14.11
C VAL A 193 -17.13 4.28 14.16
N ARG A 194 -16.18 4.59 13.29
CA ARG A 194 -15.51 5.90 13.22
C ARG A 194 -14.71 6.06 11.93
N ASP A 195 -14.30 7.29 11.67
CA ASP A 195 -13.36 7.64 10.60
C ASP A 195 -11.96 7.92 11.18
N PHE A 196 -10.94 7.60 10.40
CA PHE A 196 -9.56 8.01 10.66
C PHE A 196 -9.34 9.42 10.08
N ARG A 197 -8.41 10.18 10.68
CA ARG A 197 -8.13 11.56 10.28
C ARG A 197 -7.17 11.60 9.09
N VAL A 198 -7.72 11.51 7.88
CA VAL A 198 -6.94 11.68 6.63
C VAL A 198 -6.37 13.11 6.57
N PRO A 199 -5.07 13.29 6.25
CA PRO A 199 -4.46 14.62 6.10
C PRO A 199 -5.13 15.50 5.04
N ASP A 200 -5.17 16.81 5.27
CA ASP A 200 -5.88 17.76 4.41
C ASP A 200 -5.30 17.84 2.99
N HIS A 201 -4.01 17.48 2.79
CA HIS A 201 -3.39 17.47 1.47
C HIS A 201 -3.92 16.41 0.52
N TYR A 202 -4.71 15.44 0.99
CA TYR A 202 -5.47 14.51 0.14
C TYR A 202 -6.81 15.09 -0.34
N GLN A 203 -7.32 16.16 0.28
CA GLN A 203 -8.63 16.71 -0.08
C GLN A 203 -8.61 17.34 -1.50
N PRO A 204 -9.44 16.86 -2.44
CA PRO A 204 -9.46 17.40 -3.79
C PRO A 204 -9.97 18.84 -3.83
N SER A 205 -9.25 19.71 -4.55
CA SER A 205 -9.65 21.07 -4.88
C SER A 205 -9.06 21.54 -6.21
N GLY A 206 -9.68 22.56 -6.82
CA GLY A 206 -9.27 23.10 -8.12
C GLY A 206 -10.17 22.64 -9.26
N SER A 207 -9.60 22.01 -10.27
CA SER A 207 -10.29 21.57 -11.50
C SER A 207 -10.71 20.10 -11.45
N SER A 208 -11.71 19.68 -12.21
CA SER A 208 -12.14 18.26 -12.21
C SER A 208 -11.08 17.29 -12.72
N SER A 209 -10.09 17.75 -13.51
CA SER A 209 -9.05 16.85 -14.02
C SER A 209 -7.88 16.64 -13.06
N GLY A 210 -7.66 17.55 -12.10
CA GLY A 210 -6.49 17.49 -11.21
C GLY A 210 -5.16 17.85 -11.88
N LEU A 211 -5.20 18.31 -13.14
CA LEU A 211 -4.03 18.54 -13.99
C LEU A 211 -3.76 20.03 -14.23
N ARG A 212 -4.51 20.94 -13.61
CA ARG A 212 -4.30 22.38 -13.76
C ARG A 212 -3.34 22.91 -12.68
N PRO A 213 -2.55 23.95 -12.98
CA PRO A 213 -1.74 24.61 -11.96
C PRO A 213 -2.61 25.05 -10.77
N GLY A 214 -2.19 24.67 -9.56
CA GLY A 214 -2.92 24.97 -8.31
C GLY A 214 -3.94 23.89 -7.90
N ASP A 215 -4.14 22.85 -8.70
CA ASP A 215 -4.93 21.69 -8.28
C ASP A 215 -4.25 20.98 -7.09
N ARG A 216 -5.06 20.53 -6.14
CA ARG A 216 -4.59 19.80 -4.95
C ARG A 216 -5.41 18.53 -4.71
N GLY A 217 -4.83 17.64 -3.92
CA GLY A 217 -5.46 16.41 -3.46
C GLY A 217 -5.40 15.31 -4.50
N ILE A 218 -6.31 14.38 -4.35
CA ILE A 218 -6.37 13.17 -5.16
C ILE A 218 -6.78 13.44 -6.60
N TYR A 219 -6.48 12.49 -7.48
CA TYR A 219 -7.12 12.34 -8.77
C TYR A 219 -8.36 11.44 -8.64
N ASP A 220 -9.31 11.56 -9.57
CA ASP A 220 -10.48 10.67 -9.64
C ASP A 220 -10.02 9.28 -10.10
N ASN A 221 -10.50 8.22 -9.43
CA ASN A 221 -10.19 6.83 -9.79
C ASN A 221 -8.69 6.47 -9.73
N LEU A 222 -7.95 7.12 -8.83
CA LEU A 222 -6.52 6.91 -8.59
C LEU A 222 -6.10 7.25 -7.13
N SER A 223 -7.03 7.22 -6.17
CA SER A 223 -6.80 7.57 -4.77
C SER A 223 -6.57 6.35 -3.88
N PHE A 224 -7.21 6.23 -2.71
CA PHE A 224 -6.88 5.18 -1.75
C PHE A 224 -7.48 3.86 -2.23
N GLU A 225 -6.63 3.04 -2.85
CA GLU A 225 -6.96 1.70 -3.33
C GLU A 225 -6.60 0.62 -2.30
N SER A 226 -5.46 0.82 -1.64
CA SER A 226 -4.80 -0.21 -0.84
C SER A 226 -5.06 -0.06 0.65
N LEU A 227 -5.07 -1.17 1.39
CA LEU A 227 -5.14 -1.14 2.86
C LEU A 227 -4.41 -2.34 3.46
N THR A 228 -3.57 -2.17 4.48
CA THR A 228 -2.95 -3.30 5.20
C THR A 228 -2.70 -2.98 6.67
N LEU A 229 -2.80 -3.99 7.51
CA LEU A 229 -2.37 -3.92 8.91
C LEU A 229 -0.86 -4.14 9.02
N SER A 230 -0.21 -3.49 9.97
CA SER A 230 1.14 -3.87 10.40
C SER A 230 1.12 -5.25 11.05
N ILE A 231 2.28 -5.93 11.04
CA ILE A 231 2.43 -7.26 11.66
C ILE A 231 2.09 -7.25 13.15
N ASP A 232 2.35 -6.14 13.86
CA ASP A 232 2.02 -5.99 15.28
C ASP A 232 0.59 -5.50 15.55
N GLY A 233 -0.22 -5.26 14.52
CA GLY A 233 -1.63 -4.87 14.61
C GLY A 233 -1.86 -3.49 15.26
N LYS A 234 -0.87 -2.59 15.22
CA LYS A 234 -0.98 -1.23 15.77
C LYS A 234 -1.10 -0.15 14.71
N THR A 235 -0.61 -0.40 13.52
CA THR A 235 -0.57 0.57 12.43
C THR A 235 -1.41 0.07 11.27
N LEU A 236 -2.19 0.97 10.69
CA LEU A 236 -2.92 0.75 9.45
C LEU A 236 -2.19 1.53 8.35
N TYR A 237 -1.89 0.90 7.22
CA TYR A 237 -1.28 1.54 6.07
C TYR A 237 -2.26 1.57 4.90
N THR A 238 -2.34 2.68 4.19
CA THR A 238 -2.98 2.82 2.89
C THR A 238 -2.01 3.49 1.93
N ALA A 239 -2.33 3.54 0.65
CA ALA A 239 -1.58 4.31 -0.32
C ALA A 239 -2.48 4.77 -1.44
N THR A 240 -2.13 5.90 -2.07
CA THR A 240 -2.81 6.35 -3.28
C THR A 240 -2.41 5.50 -4.50
N GLU A 241 -3.28 5.28 -5.48
CA GLU A 241 -2.93 4.57 -6.71
C GLU A 241 -1.82 5.31 -7.47
N ASN A 242 -1.94 6.64 -7.53
CA ASN A 242 -1.00 7.57 -8.14
C ASN A 242 -0.66 8.74 -7.20
N GLY A 243 0.23 9.64 -7.60
CA GLY A 243 0.56 10.81 -6.80
C GLY A 243 -0.60 11.79 -6.64
N LEU A 244 -0.48 12.73 -5.71
CA LEU A 244 -1.45 13.83 -5.58
C LEU A 244 -1.24 14.88 -6.68
N SER A 245 -2.26 15.69 -6.97
CA SER A 245 -2.22 16.71 -8.02
C SER A 245 -1.06 17.70 -7.85
N GLN A 246 -0.73 18.05 -6.60
CA GLN A 246 0.39 18.94 -6.29
C GLN A 246 1.76 18.25 -6.29
N ASP A 247 1.82 16.93 -6.41
CA ASP A 247 3.07 16.15 -6.31
C ASP A 247 3.60 15.72 -7.67
N SER A 248 2.73 15.11 -8.48
CA SER A 248 3.08 14.60 -9.81
C SER A 248 1.83 14.33 -10.64
N PRO A 249 1.93 14.33 -11.99
CA PRO A 249 0.87 13.75 -12.82
C PRO A 249 0.68 12.25 -12.54
N PRO A 250 -0.49 11.67 -12.90
CA PRO A 250 -0.67 10.24 -12.94
C PRO A 250 0.32 9.57 -13.90
N SER A 251 0.53 8.27 -13.71
CA SER A 251 1.37 7.46 -14.58
C SER A 251 0.82 7.44 -16.00
N GLY A 252 1.72 7.53 -16.97
CA GLY A 252 1.42 7.51 -18.39
C GLY A 252 2.47 6.71 -19.16
N VAL A 253 2.39 6.73 -20.49
CA VAL A 253 3.36 6.02 -21.35
C VAL A 253 4.79 6.56 -21.19
N GLY A 254 4.92 7.88 -20.98
CA GLY A 254 6.20 8.58 -20.92
C GLY A 254 6.73 8.83 -19.50
N ASN A 255 5.94 8.58 -18.45
CA ASN A 255 6.28 8.93 -17.07
C ASN A 255 5.62 7.97 -16.08
N GLY A 256 6.30 7.71 -14.97
CA GLY A 256 5.67 7.13 -13.78
C GLY A 256 4.93 8.17 -12.95
N SER A 257 4.49 7.78 -11.76
CA SER A 257 3.87 8.69 -10.77
C SER A 257 4.51 8.54 -9.38
N ARG A 258 4.17 9.45 -8.47
CA ARG A 258 4.77 9.56 -7.14
C ARG A 258 3.69 9.41 -6.07
N SER A 259 3.21 8.17 -5.89
CA SER A 259 2.22 7.80 -4.87
C SER A 259 2.78 7.99 -3.45
N ARG A 260 1.88 8.09 -2.47
CA ARG A 260 2.22 8.15 -1.04
C ARG A 260 1.64 6.96 -0.31
N ILE A 261 2.48 6.22 0.41
CA ILE A 261 2.04 5.31 1.48
C ILE A 261 1.80 6.18 2.71
N LEU A 262 0.63 6.06 3.33
CA LEU A 262 0.22 6.76 4.54
C LEU A 262 -0.07 5.74 5.64
N SER A 263 0.49 5.99 6.83
CA SER A 263 0.20 5.21 8.02
C SER A 263 -0.77 5.91 8.96
N PHE A 264 -1.49 5.13 9.76
CA PHE A 264 -2.33 5.60 10.86
C PHE A 264 -2.06 4.78 12.11
N ASP A 265 -2.01 5.43 13.26
CA ASP A 265 -2.13 4.73 14.54
C ASP A 265 -3.58 4.25 14.72
N ILE A 266 -3.77 2.94 14.87
CA ILE A 266 -5.10 2.35 14.95
C ILE A 266 -5.83 2.82 16.19
N ALA A 267 -5.16 2.94 17.34
CA ALA A 267 -5.81 3.28 18.60
C ALA A 267 -6.41 4.70 18.59
N THR A 268 -5.71 5.66 18.03
CA THR A 268 -6.09 7.08 18.01
C THR A 268 -6.79 7.49 16.72
N GLY A 269 -6.57 6.76 15.61
CA GLY A 269 -7.03 7.14 14.28
C GLY A 269 -6.28 8.32 13.67
N LEU A 270 -5.15 8.73 14.26
CA LEU A 270 -4.34 9.83 13.77
C LEU A 270 -3.35 9.36 12.71
N PRO A 271 -3.05 10.20 11.70
CA PRO A 271 -2.07 9.88 10.67
C PRO A 271 -0.65 9.90 11.26
N GLY A 272 0.19 9.01 10.76
CA GLY A 272 1.60 8.88 11.14
C GLY A 272 2.54 9.22 9.99
N GLU A 273 3.57 8.40 9.83
CA GLU A 273 4.58 8.50 8.78
C GLU A 273 3.96 8.34 7.38
N GLU A 274 4.51 9.07 6.40
CA GLU A 274 4.21 8.89 4.98
C GLU A 274 5.50 8.58 4.21
N TYR A 275 5.41 7.76 3.16
CA TYR A 275 6.56 7.39 2.32
C TYR A 275 6.25 7.53 0.83
N LEU A 276 7.23 8.02 0.08
CA LEU A 276 7.14 8.10 -1.38
C LEU A 276 7.24 6.69 -2.00
N TYR A 277 6.18 6.29 -2.71
CA TYR A 277 6.13 5.11 -3.56
C TYR A 277 6.22 5.52 -5.05
N PRO A 278 7.30 5.14 -5.76
CA PRO A 278 7.39 5.36 -7.20
C PRO A 278 6.53 4.35 -7.97
N VAL A 279 5.49 4.83 -8.65
CA VAL A 279 4.65 4.03 -9.55
C VAL A 279 5.32 3.95 -10.92
N GLU A 280 5.43 2.75 -11.52
CA GLU A 280 6.02 2.63 -12.85
C GLU A 280 5.18 3.34 -13.92
N ARG A 281 5.80 3.65 -15.05
CA ARG A 281 5.07 4.06 -16.26
C ARG A 281 4.16 2.95 -16.77
N VAL A 282 3.21 3.30 -17.62
CA VAL A 282 2.38 2.32 -18.37
C VAL A 282 3.28 1.27 -19.03
N ALA A 283 2.99 -0.01 -18.78
CA ALA A 283 3.86 -1.12 -19.15
C ALA A 283 3.92 -1.33 -20.67
N ILE A 284 2.76 -1.26 -21.33
CA ILE A 284 2.61 -1.39 -22.78
C ILE A 284 1.73 -0.23 -23.26
N PRO A 285 2.16 0.57 -24.24
CA PRO A 285 1.37 1.69 -24.73
C PRO A 285 0.05 1.22 -25.36
N PRO A 286 -0.97 2.10 -25.41
CA PRO A 286 -2.21 1.80 -26.11
C PRO A 286 -1.95 1.60 -27.62
N ILE A 287 -2.87 0.91 -28.30
CA ILE A 287 -2.74 0.58 -29.73
C ILE A 287 -2.63 1.82 -30.63
N LEU A 288 -3.23 2.94 -30.22
CA LEU A 288 -3.10 4.23 -30.88
C LEU A 288 -2.73 5.31 -29.84
N PRO A 289 -1.88 6.29 -30.22
CA PRO A 289 -1.57 7.42 -29.36
C PRO A 289 -2.83 8.18 -28.91
N GLY A 290 -2.86 8.59 -27.64
CA GLY A 290 -3.94 9.39 -27.05
C GLY A 290 -5.13 8.59 -26.53
N LEU A 291 -5.19 7.27 -26.76
CA LEU A 291 -6.17 6.42 -26.08
C LEU A 291 -5.82 6.26 -24.59
N PHE A 292 -6.82 5.91 -23.79
CA PHE A 292 -6.66 5.76 -22.35
C PHE A 292 -5.64 4.68 -22.00
N SER A 293 -4.80 5.02 -21.01
CA SER A 293 -3.83 4.13 -20.39
C SER A 293 -3.51 4.60 -18.99
N THR A 294 -3.28 3.66 -18.07
CA THR A 294 -2.91 3.94 -16.68
C THR A 294 -1.96 2.86 -16.15
N ASN A 295 -1.21 3.21 -15.11
CA ASN A 295 -0.56 2.26 -14.22
C ASN A 295 -0.66 2.81 -12.79
N GLY A 296 -0.69 1.93 -11.81
CA GLY A 296 -1.12 2.32 -10.49
C GLY A 296 -0.86 1.27 -9.43
N LEU A 297 -0.63 1.73 -8.20
CA LEU A 297 -0.53 0.91 -7.00
C LEU A 297 -1.95 0.52 -6.52
N THR A 298 -2.40 -0.69 -6.83
CA THR A 298 -3.80 -1.08 -6.59
C THR A 298 -4.03 -1.72 -5.22
N ASP A 299 -3.10 -2.53 -4.70
CA ASP A 299 -3.18 -2.99 -3.31
C ASP A 299 -1.80 -3.35 -2.76
N MET A 300 -1.70 -3.50 -1.44
CA MET A 300 -0.52 -3.99 -0.76
C MET A 300 -0.86 -4.82 0.49
N VAL A 301 0.04 -5.73 0.85
CA VAL A 301 -0.04 -6.51 2.08
C VAL A 301 1.28 -6.43 2.83
N ALA A 302 1.23 -6.18 4.14
CA ALA A 302 2.40 -6.16 4.99
C ALA A 302 2.94 -7.59 5.20
N ILE A 303 4.26 -7.72 5.09
CA ILE A 303 4.99 -8.97 5.31
C ILE A 303 6.12 -8.81 6.35
N GLY A 304 6.27 -7.61 6.91
CA GLY A 304 7.30 -7.27 7.89
C GLY A 304 7.12 -5.85 8.43
N ASP A 305 8.11 -5.35 9.18
CA ASP A 305 8.13 -3.97 9.67
C ASP A 305 8.29 -3.00 8.48
N ARG A 306 7.21 -2.33 8.08
CA ARG A 306 7.17 -1.44 6.90
C ARG A 306 7.70 -2.09 5.62
N GLN A 307 7.42 -3.37 5.49
CA GLN A 307 7.77 -4.17 4.32
C GLN A 307 6.51 -4.77 3.75
N PHE A 308 6.34 -4.67 2.44
CA PHE A 308 5.09 -4.99 1.77
C PHE A 308 5.32 -5.79 0.49
N ILE A 309 4.32 -6.57 0.10
CA ILE A 309 4.12 -6.97 -1.29
C ILE A 309 3.03 -6.06 -1.85
N SER A 310 3.33 -5.36 -2.93
CA SER A 310 2.39 -4.45 -3.62
C SER A 310 2.04 -4.97 -5.01
N ILE A 311 0.85 -4.62 -5.48
CA ILE A 311 0.40 -4.84 -6.84
C ILE A 311 0.55 -3.52 -7.60
N GLU A 312 1.18 -3.55 -8.76
CA GLU A 312 0.91 -2.56 -9.79
C GLU A 312 0.13 -3.17 -10.95
N ARG A 313 -0.95 -2.48 -11.32
CA ARG A 313 -1.80 -2.84 -12.44
C ARG A 313 -1.67 -1.78 -13.52
N SER A 314 -1.11 -2.16 -14.67
CA SER A 314 -1.14 -1.33 -15.87
C SER A 314 -2.27 -1.77 -16.79
N TYR A 315 -2.98 -0.82 -17.39
CA TYR A 315 -3.97 -1.04 -18.44
C TYR A 315 -3.79 -0.04 -19.57
N ALA A 316 -3.95 -0.48 -20.81
CA ALA A 316 -4.03 0.42 -21.96
C ALA A 316 -4.96 -0.15 -23.04
N ILE A 317 -5.77 0.73 -23.64
CA ILE A 317 -6.74 0.33 -24.66
C ILE A 317 -6.02 -0.31 -25.86
N GLY A 318 -6.37 -1.56 -26.14
CA GLY A 318 -5.83 -2.32 -27.27
C GLY A 318 -4.36 -2.72 -27.14
N ALA A 319 -3.73 -2.52 -25.98
CA ALA A 319 -2.37 -2.99 -25.76
C ALA A 319 -2.27 -4.50 -25.97
N GLN A 320 -1.27 -4.92 -26.75
CA GLN A 320 -1.05 -6.33 -27.06
C GLN A 320 -0.34 -7.02 -25.90
N THR A 321 -1.12 -7.51 -24.95
CA THR A 321 -0.64 -8.32 -23.84
C THR A 321 -0.50 -9.78 -24.23
N LYS A 322 0.45 -10.48 -23.60
CA LYS A 322 0.58 -11.94 -23.73
C LYS A 322 -0.65 -12.63 -23.12
N GLY A 323 -1.03 -13.80 -23.63
CA GLY A 323 -2.22 -14.53 -23.17
C GLY A 323 -3.12 -14.95 -24.32
N SER A 324 -3.93 -15.98 -24.09
CA SER A 324 -4.97 -16.40 -25.05
C SER A 324 -6.07 -15.34 -25.22
N ILE A 325 -6.19 -14.44 -24.24
CA ILE A 325 -7.12 -13.30 -24.24
C ILE A 325 -6.30 -12.03 -24.05
N THR A 326 -6.43 -11.10 -24.99
CA THR A 326 -5.80 -9.78 -24.89
C THR A 326 -6.70 -8.87 -24.06
N THR A 327 -6.35 -8.66 -22.80
CA THR A 327 -7.07 -7.78 -21.88
C THR A 327 -6.49 -6.36 -21.84
N GLY A 328 -5.27 -6.18 -22.37
CA GLY A 328 -4.55 -4.90 -22.25
C GLY A 328 -3.99 -4.64 -20.86
N LYS A 329 -4.05 -5.64 -19.95
CA LYS A 329 -3.60 -5.56 -18.56
C LYS A 329 -2.23 -6.21 -18.37
N THR A 330 -1.36 -5.54 -17.62
CA THR A 330 -0.07 -6.08 -17.13
C THR A 330 -0.05 -5.94 -15.62
N ILE A 331 0.13 -7.04 -14.91
CA ILE A 331 0.14 -7.07 -13.45
C ILE A 331 1.53 -7.43 -12.96
N ARG A 332 2.06 -6.64 -12.03
CA ARG A 332 3.37 -6.87 -11.41
C ARG A 332 3.26 -6.82 -9.91
N LEU A 333 3.95 -7.75 -9.25
CA LEU A 333 4.12 -7.75 -7.81
C LEU A 333 5.50 -7.23 -7.46
N PHE A 334 5.57 -6.33 -6.48
CA PHE A 334 6.81 -5.74 -6.00
C PHE A 334 6.96 -5.95 -4.50
N TYR A 335 8.18 -6.30 -4.07
CA TYR A 335 8.62 -6.19 -2.69
C TYR A 335 9.02 -4.74 -2.44
N ILE A 336 8.50 -4.19 -1.35
CA ILE A 336 8.69 -2.79 -0.96
C ILE A 336 9.25 -2.75 0.46
N ASP A 337 10.25 -1.91 0.69
CA ASP A 337 10.85 -1.68 2.01
C ASP A 337 10.94 -0.18 2.29
N ALA A 338 10.13 0.30 3.25
CA ALA A 338 10.08 1.70 3.61
C ALA A 338 10.95 2.06 4.83
N ARG A 339 11.64 1.09 5.46
CA ARG A 339 12.44 1.34 6.68
C ARG A 339 13.59 2.33 6.45
N GLY A 340 14.07 2.40 5.22
CA GLY A 340 15.11 3.33 4.80
C GLY A 340 14.60 4.60 4.11
N ALA A 341 13.28 4.76 3.92
CA ALA A 341 12.69 5.88 3.18
C ALA A 341 12.66 7.17 4.02
N THR A 342 12.58 8.32 3.34
CA THR A 342 12.35 9.60 4.01
C THR A 342 10.88 9.70 4.42
N ASP A 343 10.60 10.02 5.68
CA ASP A 343 9.25 10.40 6.12
C ASP A 343 8.86 11.75 5.50
N ILE A 344 7.75 11.76 4.76
CA ILE A 344 7.21 12.93 4.06
C ILE A 344 5.89 13.44 4.68
N SER A 345 5.48 12.93 5.84
CA SER A 345 4.21 13.27 6.51
C SER A 345 4.03 14.77 6.77
N GLY A 346 5.12 15.50 6.95
CA GLY A 346 5.13 16.96 7.14
C GLY A 346 5.07 17.80 5.86
N LEU A 347 4.95 17.18 4.68
CA LEU A 347 5.01 17.88 3.38
C LEU A 347 3.63 17.93 2.69
N GLU A 348 3.10 19.14 2.53
CA GLU A 348 1.89 19.40 1.73
C GLU A 348 2.08 19.01 0.25
N SER A 349 3.29 19.15 -0.27
CA SER A 349 3.71 18.72 -1.60
C SER A 349 5.14 18.19 -1.55
N ILE A 350 5.41 17.13 -2.31
CA ILE A 350 6.77 16.59 -2.50
C ILE A 350 7.45 17.13 -3.77
N SER A 351 6.77 17.99 -4.54
CA SER A 351 7.32 18.57 -5.76
C SER A 351 8.53 19.46 -5.44
N GLY A 352 9.63 19.30 -6.18
CA GLY A 352 10.87 20.05 -5.96
C GLY A 352 11.72 19.55 -4.78
N HIS A 353 11.26 18.57 -4.01
CA HIS A 353 12.03 17.98 -2.92
C HIS A 353 12.85 16.77 -3.38
N THR A 354 14.09 16.65 -2.88
CA THR A 354 14.89 15.42 -2.96
C THR A 354 14.47 14.49 -1.83
N ILE A 355 13.79 13.40 -2.17
CA ILE A 355 13.22 12.44 -1.23
C ILE A 355 13.80 11.07 -1.54
N LYS A 356 14.24 10.34 -0.51
CA LYS A 356 14.58 8.93 -0.68
C LYS A 356 13.27 8.12 -0.68
N PRO A 357 12.88 7.51 -1.82
CA PRO A 357 11.68 6.69 -1.87
C PRO A 357 11.87 5.38 -1.10
N VAL A 358 10.80 4.60 -1.00
CA VAL A 358 10.90 3.19 -0.61
C VAL A 358 11.84 2.42 -1.54
N ASP A 359 12.55 1.42 -1.01
CA ASP A 359 13.28 0.47 -1.85
C ASP A 359 12.24 -0.47 -2.50
N LYS A 360 12.32 -0.65 -3.82
CA LYS A 360 11.33 -1.38 -4.62
C LYS A 360 12.02 -2.41 -5.52
N THR A 361 11.61 -3.66 -5.38
CA THR A 361 12.15 -4.80 -6.15
C THR A 361 11.02 -5.57 -6.81
N LEU A 362 11.11 -5.80 -8.13
CA LEU A 362 10.14 -6.64 -8.84
C LEU A 362 10.25 -8.08 -8.34
N LEU A 363 9.14 -8.64 -7.85
CA LEU A 363 9.04 -10.04 -7.45
C LEU A 363 8.56 -10.93 -8.60
N LEU A 364 7.51 -10.48 -9.29
CA LEU A 364 6.83 -11.29 -10.29
C LEU A 364 6.11 -10.40 -11.30
N ASP A 365 6.36 -10.62 -12.59
CA ASP A 365 5.48 -10.16 -13.67
C ASP A 365 4.53 -11.31 -14.01
N LEU A 366 3.22 -11.13 -13.78
CA LEU A 366 2.27 -12.21 -13.95
C LEU A 366 2.15 -12.66 -15.41
N SER A 367 2.61 -11.86 -16.38
CA SER A 367 2.65 -12.25 -17.80
C SER A 367 3.67 -13.36 -18.10
N ASP A 368 4.56 -13.66 -17.15
CA ASP A 368 5.50 -14.77 -17.23
C ASP A 368 4.94 -16.08 -16.66
N LEU A 369 3.75 -16.04 -16.03
CA LEU A 369 3.08 -17.24 -15.56
C LEU A 369 2.56 -18.08 -16.73
N ARG A 370 2.60 -19.40 -16.54
CA ARG A 370 2.19 -20.40 -17.52
C ARG A 370 1.21 -21.39 -16.91
N GLN A 371 0.26 -21.82 -17.73
CA GLN A 371 -0.60 -22.96 -17.42
C GLN A 371 0.16 -24.27 -17.63
N ALA A 372 -0.42 -25.40 -17.19
CA ALA A 372 0.18 -26.72 -17.36
C ALA A 372 0.38 -27.11 -18.84
N ASP A 373 -0.47 -26.60 -19.74
CA ASP A 373 -0.35 -26.79 -21.19
C ASP A 373 0.70 -25.86 -21.86
N GLY A 374 1.37 -25.01 -21.08
CA GLY A 374 2.37 -24.05 -21.55
C GLY A 374 1.80 -22.73 -22.10
N SER A 375 0.48 -22.57 -22.14
CA SER A 375 -0.14 -21.28 -22.51
C SER A 375 0.12 -20.22 -21.44
N VAL A 376 0.10 -18.95 -21.85
CA VAL A 376 0.27 -17.82 -20.93
C VAL A 376 -1.02 -17.61 -20.14
N LEU A 377 -0.88 -17.35 -18.84
CA LEU A 377 -2.00 -16.99 -17.98
C LEU A 377 -2.69 -15.71 -18.51
N ALA A 378 -3.98 -15.79 -18.81
CA ALA A 378 -4.79 -14.61 -19.08
C ALA A 378 -5.01 -13.85 -17.76
N LEU A 379 -4.83 -12.54 -17.78
CA LEU A 379 -4.90 -11.68 -16.60
C LEU A 379 -6.04 -10.68 -16.72
N ASP A 380 -6.80 -10.50 -15.64
CA ASP A 380 -7.81 -9.45 -15.54
C ASP A 380 -7.42 -8.34 -14.54
N ASN A 381 -8.37 -7.55 -14.02
CA ASN A 381 -8.18 -6.39 -13.14
C ASN A 381 -7.69 -6.81 -11.75
N ILE A 382 -6.51 -7.42 -11.63
CA ILE A 382 -5.99 -7.85 -10.32
C ILE A 382 -5.75 -6.61 -9.46
N GLU A 383 -6.55 -6.49 -8.41
CA GLU A 383 -6.62 -5.32 -7.55
C GLU A 383 -6.56 -5.67 -6.07
N GLY A 384 -6.89 -6.88 -5.64
CA GLY A 384 -6.72 -7.29 -4.24
C GLY A 384 -5.56 -8.25 -4.01
N ILE A 385 -4.88 -8.13 -2.86
CA ILE A 385 -3.85 -9.07 -2.37
C ILE A 385 -4.03 -9.38 -0.87
N THR A 386 -3.82 -10.64 -0.49
CA THR A 386 -3.66 -11.01 0.92
C THR A 386 -2.65 -12.14 1.09
N LEU A 387 -2.13 -12.29 2.31
CA LEU A 387 -1.47 -13.53 2.72
C LEU A 387 -2.55 -14.58 2.98
N GLY A 388 -2.34 -15.81 2.54
CA GLY A 388 -3.27 -16.91 2.75
C GLY A 388 -2.79 -17.92 3.79
N PRO A 389 -3.48 -19.07 3.92
CA PRO A 389 -3.07 -20.15 4.80
C PRO A 389 -1.73 -20.76 4.36
N ILE A 390 -1.13 -21.54 5.27
CA ILE A 390 -0.05 -22.44 4.89
C ILE A 390 -0.61 -23.54 3.98
N HIS A 391 0.00 -23.71 2.81
CA HIS A 391 -0.32 -24.75 1.84
C HIS A 391 0.94 -25.56 1.55
N GLU A 392 0.89 -26.87 1.78
CA GLU A 392 2.03 -27.78 1.59
C GLU A 392 3.33 -27.27 2.27
N GLY A 393 3.19 -26.70 3.48
CA GLY A 393 4.31 -26.22 4.28
C GLY A 393 4.81 -24.81 3.95
N ASN A 394 4.23 -24.13 2.95
CA ASN A 394 4.62 -22.78 2.56
C ASN A 394 3.50 -21.77 2.75
N ALA A 395 3.84 -20.52 3.02
CA ALA A 395 2.85 -19.43 3.03
C ALA A 395 2.28 -19.23 1.61
N THR A 396 1.06 -18.73 1.53
CA THR A 396 0.44 -18.41 0.24
C THR A 396 0.19 -16.91 0.12
N VAL A 397 0.12 -16.44 -1.13
CA VAL A 397 -0.35 -15.11 -1.49
C VAL A 397 -1.54 -15.33 -2.42
N ILE A 398 -2.67 -14.72 -2.08
CA ILE A 398 -3.91 -14.81 -2.85
C ILE A 398 -4.18 -13.45 -3.48
N LEU A 399 -4.50 -13.47 -4.77
CA LEU A 399 -4.89 -12.29 -5.53
C LEU A 399 -6.33 -12.43 -6.01
N VAL A 400 -7.05 -11.31 -6.11
CA VAL A 400 -8.39 -11.26 -6.70
C VAL A 400 -8.47 -10.17 -7.78
N SER A 401 -9.23 -10.42 -8.84
CA SER A 401 -9.57 -9.40 -9.81
C SER A 401 -10.97 -8.82 -9.64
N ASP A 402 -11.02 -7.52 -9.82
CA ASP A 402 -12.23 -6.83 -10.19
C ASP A 402 -12.60 -7.15 -11.66
N ASN A 403 -13.89 -7.32 -11.93
CA ASN A 403 -14.43 -7.53 -13.27
C ASN A 403 -15.19 -6.30 -13.81
N ASN A 404 -15.19 -5.17 -13.09
CA ASN A 404 -15.93 -3.96 -13.40
C ASN A 404 -17.43 -4.20 -13.70
N PHE A 405 -18.02 -5.30 -13.19
CA PHE A 405 -19.35 -5.77 -13.58
C PHE A 405 -19.56 -5.96 -15.10
N SER A 406 -18.46 -6.18 -15.84
CA SER A 406 -18.45 -6.28 -17.30
C SER A 406 -18.48 -7.74 -17.76
N SER A 407 -19.28 -8.03 -18.78
CA SER A 407 -19.29 -9.36 -19.43
C SER A 407 -18.01 -9.68 -20.21
N ARG A 408 -17.12 -8.70 -20.40
CA ARG A 408 -15.82 -8.85 -21.08
C ARG A 408 -14.65 -9.05 -20.12
N GLN A 409 -14.92 -8.98 -18.82
CA GLN A 409 -13.96 -9.22 -17.76
C GLN A 409 -14.46 -10.38 -16.90
N PHE A 410 -13.60 -10.93 -16.06
CA PHE A 410 -13.89 -12.07 -15.21
C PHE A 410 -13.31 -11.87 -13.81
N THR A 411 -14.00 -12.45 -12.82
CA THR A 411 -13.52 -12.48 -11.43
C THR A 411 -12.56 -13.65 -11.27
N GLN A 412 -11.28 -13.34 -11.14
CA GLN A 412 -10.16 -14.27 -11.10
C GLN A 412 -9.60 -14.33 -9.69
N PHE A 413 -9.37 -15.54 -9.19
CA PHE A 413 -8.57 -15.76 -7.99
C PHE A 413 -7.28 -16.46 -8.39
N ILE A 414 -6.13 -15.90 -8.04
CA ILE A 414 -4.81 -16.48 -8.30
C ILE A 414 -4.17 -16.83 -6.97
N ALA A 415 -3.70 -18.07 -6.83
CA ALA A 415 -2.91 -18.49 -5.69
C ALA A 415 -1.44 -18.62 -6.07
N LEU A 416 -0.58 -18.05 -5.24
CA LEU A 416 0.87 -18.16 -5.31
C LEU A 416 1.38 -18.79 -4.01
N VAL A 417 2.44 -19.56 -4.10
CA VAL A 417 3.23 -20.02 -2.96
C VAL A 417 4.36 -19.03 -2.74
N MET A 418 4.55 -18.61 -1.49
CA MET A 418 5.62 -17.74 -1.05
C MET A 418 6.65 -18.55 -0.27
N SER A 419 7.87 -18.61 -0.79
CA SER A 419 9.02 -19.21 -0.11
C SER A 419 10.07 -18.15 0.19
N ALA A 420 10.82 -18.34 1.28
CA ALA A 420 12.04 -17.57 1.48
C ALA A 420 13.02 -17.86 0.33
N THR A 421 13.86 -16.89 -0.04
CA THR A 421 15.03 -17.22 -0.87
C THR A 421 15.83 -18.30 -0.12
N PRO A 422 16.44 -19.28 -0.80
CA PRO A 422 17.45 -20.10 -0.14
C PRO A 422 18.55 -19.18 0.43
N SER A 423 18.99 -19.43 1.66
CA SER A 423 20.27 -18.87 2.12
C SER A 423 21.38 -19.60 1.37
N ASP A 424 22.13 -18.86 0.55
CA ASP A 424 23.29 -19.37 -0.20
C ASP A 424 24.36 -20.00 0.70
#